data_AF-A0A918N746-F1
#
_entry.id   AF-A0A918N746-F1
#
_cell.length_a   1.000
_cell.length_b   1.000
_cell.length_c   1.000
_cell.angle_alpha   90.00
_cell.angle_beta   90.00
_cell.angle_gamma   90.00
#
_symmetry.space_group_name_H-M   'P 1'
#
loop_
_entity.id
_entity.type
_entity.pdbx_description
1 polymer ?
#
loop_
_entity_poly.entity_id
_entity_poly.type
_entity_poly.pdbx_seq_one_letter_code
_entity_poly.pdbx_strand_id
1 'polypeptide(L)'
;MGIVERSDLRKRFLDVASGRQCTLRATGAPIGFGGLPQVERIAPPAVEQQEEAEVDRPLPLPWVRRAGPTTGPRWAIGHDMCLLLPYVAFSVRRKGNAARSESRATVRKGGVERMHARCDFRHVSGRKGPGGTRWLRAFAVLPLLASVLAACGSDEGSGRPTLNWYNFPDDSGALQKAADRCSQASGGRYRISYNKLPRAADGQRQQLVRRLAAEDDSLDILGLDVTWAAEFAEARWIREWTGAAKQQAVEGTLRVPLRTSTWKGKLYAVPYNTNAQLLWYRKDLVPTPPRTWAEMLDMAGDLARQGKPHFVETQGAQYEGLTVWFNTLINSAGGSILNASATEPSLGPPAVRAAGIMRDLAKSPAADPSLPNQMEDQNRLAMESGTAAFELNYPFVYPSMKANNPELFKNFRWAPYPRVDPNRPARPTIGGIDLAVSAYSRHPDLAFDAALCLRNRENQLTAALEGGLPPTLRALYDEPAFMKEYPFSREVLAALEAASVRPITPVYQNVSIAVSHTLSPPAGIKPESSVNTIREQIDDALRSEGVIP
;
A
#
# COMPACT_ATOMS: atom_id res chain seq x y z
N MET A 1 0.15 -52.98 13.19
CA MET A 1 -0.30 -53.60 14.46
C MET A 1 0.05 -52.63 15.58
N GLY A 2 -0.93 -52.11 16.33
CA GLY A 2 -0.69 -51.37 17.59
C GLY A 2 -0.95 -49.86 17.55
N ILE A 3 -2.14 -49.49 18.00
CA ILE A 3 -2.70 -48.15 18.29
C ILE A 3 -2.06 -47.55 19.55
N VAL A 4 -1.84 -46.22 19.59
CA VAL A 4 -2.09 -45.39 20.79
C VAL A 4 -2.59 -44.01 20.35
N GLU A 5 -3.89 -43.78 20.56
CA GLU A 5 -4.52 -42.45 20.63
C GLU A 5 -4.15 -41.77 21.96
N ARG A 6 -3.98 -40.43 21.93
CA ARG A 6 -4.31 -39.59 23.08
C ARG A 6 -5.07 -38.35 22.65
N SER A 7 -6.26 -38.26 23.22
CA SER A 7 -7.24 -37.19 23.24
C SER A 7 -6.83 -36.01 24.13
N ASP A 8 -7.55 -34.91 23.88
CA ASP A 8 -7.90 -33.81 24.80
C ASP A 8 -6.82 -32.88 25.34
N LEU A 9 -6.79 -31.67 24.76
CA LEU A 9 -6.50 -30.41 25.48
C LEU A 9 -7.40 -29.28 24.93
N ARG A 10 -8.67 -29.26 25.35
CA ARG A 10 -9.52 -28.05 25.41
C ARG A 10 -9.68 -27.67 26.88
N LYS A 11 -9.16 -26.50 27.29
CA LYS A 11 -9.80 -25.50 28.19
C LYS A 11 -8.78 -24.51 28.77
N ARG A 12 -9.27 -23.26 28.93
CA ARG A 12 -8.67 -22.03 29.52
C ARG A 12 -7.90 -21.22 28.45
N PHE A 13 -8.34 -20.06 28.00
CA PHE A 13 -8.65 -18.84 28.78
C PHE A 13 -9.68 -17.92 28.09
N LEU A 14 -10.68 -17.48 28.85
CA LEU A 14 -11.47 -16.24 28.83
C LEU A 14 -11.52 -15.87 30.32
N ASP A 15 -11.42 -14.65 30.85
CA ASP A 15 -11.33 -13.27 30.39
C ASP A 15 -10.64 -12.51 31.53
N VAL A 16 -10.13 -11.30 31.27
CA VAL A 16 -10.46 -10.05 31.99
C VAL A 16 -9.55 -8.95 31.44
N ALA A 17 -10.11 -8.23 30.47
CA ALA A 17 -9.78 -6.85 30.21
C ALA A 17 -10.42 -5.98 31.30
N SER A 18 -9.62 -5.18 31.99
CA SER A 18 -10.11 -3.94 32.61
C SER A 18 -9.06 -2.86 32.40
N GLY A 19 -9.17 -2.16 31.27
CA GLY A 19 -8.44 -0.95 31.00
C GLY A 19 -8.89 0.14 31.95
N ARG A 20 -8.00 0.60 32.82
CA ARG A 20 -8.12 1.89 33.50
C ARG A 20 -7.03 2.80 32.97
N GLN A 21 -7.48 3.92 32.42
CA GLN A 21 -6.68 5.06 31.98
C GLN A 21 -5.92 5.64 33.18
N CYS A 22 -4.60 5.81 33.03
CA CYS A 22 -3.82 6.70 33.88
C CYS A 22 -3.67 8.04 33.16
N THR A 23 -4.42 9.03 33.61
CA THR A 23 -4.21 10.46 33.33
C THR A 23 -2.99 10.95 34.12
N LEU A 24 -1.93 11.36 33.43
CA LEU A 24 -0.84 12.14 34.00
C LEU A 24 -1.23 13.63 33.98
N ARG A 25 -1.45 14.19 35.18
CA ARG A 25 -1.58 15.62 35.44
C ARG A 25 -0.17 16.21 35.61
N ALA A 26 0.27 17.05 34.69
CA ALA A 26 1.43 17.91 34.89
C ALA A 26 0.95 19.28 35.41
N THR A 27 1.33 19.59 36.64
CA THR A 27 1.18 20.91 37.27
C THR A 27 2.33 21.82 36.84
N GLY A 28 2.02 22.95 36.22
CA GLY A 28 2.97 24.03 35.95
C GLY A 28 2.24 25.36 35.79
N ALA A 29 2.47 26.28 36.72
CA ALA A 29 1.89 27.63 36.74
C ALA A 29 2.62 28.57 35.76
N PRO A 30 1.94 29.55 35.13
CA PRO A 30 2.61 30.62 34.41
C PRO A 30 2.74 31.89 35.25
N ILE A 31 3.94 32.49 35.22
CA ILE A 31 4.23 33.85 35.66
C ILE A 31 4.03 34.76 34.42
N GLY A 32 3.25 35.83 34.57
CA GLY A 32 3.01 36.82 33.52
C GLY A 32 3.80 38.11 33.71
N PHE A 33 4.10 38.80 32.60
CA PHE A 33 4.31 40.24 32.34
C PHE A 33 4.67 40.28 30.82
N GLY A 34 4.12 41.09 29.90
CA GLY A 34 3.43 42.37 29.93
C GLY A 34 4.21 43.35 29.05
N GLY A 35 3.69 43.72 27.86
CA GLY A 35 4.17 44.90 27.09
C GLY A 35 4.24 44.77 25.55
N LEU A 36 3.27 45.39 24.86
CA LEU A 36 3.29 45.79 23.43
C LEU A 36 4.00 47.15 23.27
N PRO A 37 4.42 47.58 22.05
CA PRO A 37 3.51 48.42 21.23
C PRO A 37 3.59 48.27 19.68
N GLN A 38 2.41 48.42 19.07
CA GLN A 38 2.02 49.21 17.87
C GLN A 38 2.90 49.20 16.59
N VAL A 39 2.43 48.60 15.49
CA VAL A 39 1.71 49.21 14.32
C VAL A 39 2.55 50.19 13.47
N GLU A 40 2.87 49.77 12.24
CA GLU A 40 3.01 50.69 11.11
C GLU A 40 2.55 50.02 9.80
N ARG A 41 1.69 50.74 9.05
CA ARG A 41 1.18 50.38 7.72
C ARG A 41 2.19 50.85 6.68
N ILE A 42 2.49 50.01 5.68
CA ILE A 42 3.12 50.45 4.43
C ILE A 42 2.32 49.87 3.24
N ALA A 43 1.95 50.77 2.33
CA ALA A 43 1.22 50.55 1.09
C ALA A 43 2.09 49.87 0.00
N PRO A 44 1.50 49.27 -1.05
CA PRO A 44 2.25 48.56 -2.09
C PRO A 44 2.67 49.48 -3.25
N PRO A 45 3.78 49.18 -3.93
CA PRO A 45 3.94 49.39 -5.37
C PRO A 45 3.97 48.02 -6.06
N ALA A 46 3.84 47.85 -7.36
CA ALA A 46 3.32 48.60 -8.48
C ALA A 46 3.15 47.52 -9.57
N VAL A 47 2.16 47.70 -10.43
CA VAL A 47 1.92 46.84 -11.60
C VAL A 47 2.98 47.16 -12.64
N GLU A 48 3.70 46.16 -13.10
CA GLU A 48 4.56 46.25 -14.28
C GLU A 48 3.92 45.42 -15.39
N GLN A 49 3.52 46.11 -16.46
CA GLN A 49 3.08 45.57 -17.74
C GLN A 49 4.31 45.36 -18.64
N GLN A 50 4.11 44.51 -19.66
CA GLN A 50 4.94 44.19 -20.85
C GLN A 50 5.46 42.74 -20.79
N GLU A 51 5.34 41.91 -21.82
CA GLU A 51 5.11 42.16 -23.25
C GLU A 51 4.57 40.87 -23.89
N GLU A 52 3.62 41.00 -24.81
CA GLU A 52 3.19 39.95 -25.72
C GLU A 52 4.28 39.70 -26.77
N ALA A 53 4.61 38.44 -27.01
CA ALA A 53 5.33 38.00 -28.21
C ALA A 53 4.62 36.80 -28.81
N GLU A 54 3.85 37.10 -29.85
CA GLU A 54 3.22 36.20 -30.78
C GLU A 54 4.28 35.64 -31.75
N VAL A 55 4.45 34.32 -31.83
CA VAL A 55 5.02 33.66 -33.02
C VAL A 55 4.25 32.38 -33.29
N ASP A 56 3.57 32.43 -34.42
CA ASP A 56 2.79 31.37 -35.03
C ASP A 56 3.67 30.46 -35.92
N ARG A 57 3.29 29.18 -35.95
CA ARG A 57 3.44 28.16 -37.02
C ARG A 57 4.34 26.92 -36.84
N PRO A 58 3.89 25.76 -37.38
CA PRO A 58 4.33 24.42 -36.99
C PRO A 58 5.27 23.77 -38.02
N LEU A 59 6.02 22.75 -37.58
CA LEU A 59 6.78 21.84 -38.47
C LEU A 59 6.29 20.38 -38.35
N PRO A 60 6.41 19.57 -39.43
CA PRO A 60 5.53 18.44 -39.71
C PRO A 60 6.10 17.07 -39.30
N LEU A 61 5.17 16.11 -39.20
CA LEU A 61 5.39 14.67 -38.95
C LEU A 61 6.21 13.98 -40.06
N PRO A 62 6.95 12.90 -39.75
CA PRO A 62 7.78 12.20 -40.72
C PRO A 62 7.06 11.10 -41.50
N TRP A 63 7.66 10.80 -42.65
CA TRP A 63 7.21 9.95 -43.73
C TRP A 63 7.17 8.45 -43.40
N VAL A 64 6.13 7.79 -43.92
CA VAL A 64 5.98 6.34 -44.02
C VAL A 64 6.74 5.82 -45.25
N ARG A 65 7.56 4.77 -45.10
CA ARG A 65 7.93 3.87 -46.21
C ARG A 65 7.62 2.42 -45.84
N ARG A 66 6.85 1.78 -46.72
CA ARG A 66 6.58 0.35 -46.82
C ARG A 66 7.83 -0.39 -47.32
N ALA A 67 8.06 -1.60 -46.81
CA ALA A 67 8.76 -2.66 -47.52
C ALA A 67 7.96 -3.96 -47.35
N GLY A 68 7.56 -4.55 -48.47
CA GLY A 68 6.91 -5.86 -48.56
C GLY A 68 7.91 -7.02 -48.65
N PRO A 69 7.42 -8.27 -48.75
CA PRO A 69 8.10 -9.45 -48.23
C PRO A 69 8.89 -10.24 -49.29
N THR A 70 9.90 -10.98 -48.83
CA THR A 70 10.58 -12.03 -49.60
C THR A 70 10.38 -13.41 -48.98
N THR A 71 10.26 -14.38 -49.86
CA THR A 71 9.71 -15.74 -49.77
C THR A 71 10.70 -16.85 -49.36
N GLY A 72 10.25 -17.75 -48.48
CA GLY A 72 10.42 -19.23 -48.48
C GLY A 72 11.82 -19.86 -48.26
N PRO A 73 11.94 -21.20 -48.09
CA PRO A 73 10.90 -22.23 -47.94
C PRO A 73 11.06 -23.20 -46.73
N ARG A 74 10.02 -24.03 -46.55
CA ARG A 74 9.82 -25.13 -45.58
C ARG A 74 10.80 -26.31 -45.74
N TRP A 75 11.12 -27.01 -44.64
CA TRP A 75 11.22 -28.48 -44.56
C TRP A 75 11.04 -28.95 -43.09
N ALA A 76 10.11 -29.87 -42.83
CA ALA A 76 10.14 -30.79 -41.69
C ALA A 76 9.25 -32.01 -41.97
N ILE A 77 9.89 -33.12 -42.31
CA ILE A 77 9.45 -34.52 -42.14
C ILE A 77 10.26 -34.97 -40.91
N GLY A 78 9.65 -35.39 -39.79
CA GLY A 78 9.12 -36.73 -39.57
C GLY A 78 10.25 -37.71 -39.19
N HIS A 79 10.33 -38.14 -37.93
CA HIS A 79 10.35 -39.54 -37.48
C HIS A 79 10.89 -39.74 -36.06
N ASP A 80 10.24 -40.70 -35.40
CA ASP A 80 10.48 -41.28 -34.09
C ASP A 80 11.78 -42.11 -33.96
N MET A 81 12.20 -42.19 -32.69
CA MET A 81 12.68 -43.36 -31.94
C MET A 81 14.06 -44.01 -32.15
N CYS A 82 14.66 -44.23 -30.96
CA CYS A 82 15.51 -45.33 -30.49
C CYS A 82 17.02 -45.29 -30.77
N LEU A 83 17.81 -45.11 -29.71
CA LEU A 83 18.68 -46.17 -29.17
C LEU A 83 19.29 -45.80 -27.80
N LEU A 84 19.66 -46.85 -27.07
CA LEU A 84 19.98 -46.98 -25.65
C LEU A 84 21.46 -46.74 -25.29
N LEU A 85 21.67 -46.15 -24.09
CA LEU A 85 22.73 -46.38 -23.06
C LEU A 85 24.21 -46.02 -23.37
N PRO A 86 25.12 -45.87 -22.35
CA PRO A 86 24.94 -45.74 -20.89
C PRO A 86 25.77 -44.61 -20.20
N TYR A 87 25.36 -44.35 -18.94
CA TYR A 87 26.10 -43.89 -17.75
C TYR A 87 27.62 -43.63 -17.83
N VAL A 88 28.03 -42.43 -17.37
CA VAL A 88 29.30 -42.20 -16.65
C VAL A 88 29.00 -41.33 -15.42
N ALA A 89 29.23 -41.89 -14.23
CA ALA A 89 29.16 -41.20 -12.95
C ALA A 89 30.55 -40.68 -12.56
N PHE A 90 30.66 -39.39 -12.26
CA PHE A 90 31.86 -38.81 -11.63
C PHE A 90 31.65 -38.70 -10.12
N SER A 91 32.47 -39.43 -9.37
CA SER A 91 32.64 -39.31 -7.92
C SER A 91 33.91 -38.50 -7.66
N VAL A 92 33.77 -37.35 -6.99
CA VAL A 92 34.91 -36.60 -6.45
C VAL A 92 34.85 -36.67 -4.92
N ARG A 93 35.83 -37.39 -4.40
CA ARG A 93 36.15 -37.60 -2.99
C ARG A 93 36.95 -36.38 -2.49
N ARG A 94 36.53 -35.71 -1.42
CA ARG A 94 37.41 -34.85 -0.61
C ARG A 94 37.44 -35.36 0.84
N LYS A 95 38.66 -35.64 1.32
CA LYS A 95 39.03 -35.96 2.70
C LYS A 95 39.69 -34.73 3.35
N GLY A 96 39.51 -34.62 4.67
CA GLY A 96 40.35 -33.86 5.60
C GLY A 96 39.82 -32.46 5.92
N ASN A 97 39.88 -31.93 7.14
CA ASN A 97 40.36 -32.42 8.44
C ASN A 97 39.59 -31.62 9.50
N ALA A 98 39.13 -32.28 10.56
CA ALA A 98 38.60 -31.61 11.74
C ALA A 98 39.77 -31.33 12.71
N ALA A 99 40.17 -30.06 12.80
CA ALA A 99 41.09 -29.59 13.84
C ALA A 99 40.29 -28.90 14.94
N ARG A 100 40.43 -29.43 16.15
CA ARG A 100 40.07 -28.76 17.42
C ARG A 100 40.77 -27.42 17.49
N SER A 101 40.02 -26.35 17.75
CA SER A 101 40.57 -25.11 18.30
C SER A 101 39.98 -24.89 19.70
N GLU A 102 40.83 -25.11 20.71
CA GLU A 102 40.62 -24.58 22.05
C GLU A 102 40.86 -23.07 21.98
N SER A 103 39.79 -22.28 22.15
CA SER A 103 39.90 -20.84 22.33
C SER A 103 39.66 -20.51 23.80
N ARG A 104 40.75 -20.32 24.55
CA ARG A 104 40.70 -19.67 25.86
C ARG A 104 40.26 -18.22 25.66
N ALA A 105 39.06 -17.88 26.13
CA ALA A 105 38.64 -16.50 26.31
C ALA A 105 38.60 -16.18 27.81
N THR A 106 39.53 -15.32 28.21
CA THR A 106 39.62 -14.66 29.52
C THR A 106 38.39 -13.77 29.72
N VAL A 107 37.53 -14.12 30.68
CA VAL A 107 36.42 -13.26 31.12
C VAL A 107 36.95 -12.25 32.15
N ARG A 108 37.01 -10.97 31.76
CA ARG A 108 37.18 -9.84 32.68
C ARG A 108 35.83 -9.51 33.32
N LYS A 109 35.81 -9.43 34.66
CA LYS A 109 34.67 -9.00 35.48
C LYS A 109 34.39 -7.50 35.31
N GLY A 110 33.12 -7.17 35.16
CA GLY A 110 32.48 -5.87 35.35
C GLY A 110 31.00 -6.09 34.98
N GLY A 111 30.05 -6.21 35.90
CA GLY A 111 29.64 -5.17 36.85
C GLY A 111 28.29 -4.64 36.36
N VAL A 112 27.22 -5.42 36.57
CA VAL A 112 25.83 -5.00 36.28
C VAL A 112 25.07 -5.08 37.60
N GLU A 113 24.70 -3.92 38.13
CA GLU A 113 23.76 -3.78 39.24
C GLU A 113 22.35 -4.18 38.79
N ARG A 114 21.74 -5.15 39.48
CA ARG A 114 20.30 -5.38 39.46
C ARG A 114 19.75 -5.17 40.86
N MET A 115 19.02 -4.06 41.05
CA MET A 115 18.20 -3.83 42.23
C MET A 115 17.07 -4.88 42.29
N HIS A 116 17.03 -5.65 43.37
CA HIS A 116 15.89 -6.49 43.75
C HIS A 116 15.04 -5.72 44.77
N ALA A 117 13.78 -5.44 44.44
CA ALA A 117 12.77 -5.04 45.42
C ALA A 117 12.03 -6.29 45.91
N ARG A 118 12.07 -6.53 47.22
CA ARG A 118 11.31 -7.57 47.93
C ARG A 118 9.88 -7.10 48.15
N CYS A 119 8.90 -7.94 47.86
CA CYS A 119 7.55 -7.83 48.39
C CYS A 119 7.37 -8.86 49.51
N ASP A 120 6.91 -8.39 50.66
CA ASP A 120 6.65 -9.16 51.88
C ASP A 120 5.15 -9.07 52.17
N PHE A 121 4.45 -10.21 52.25
CA PHE A 121 3.09 -10.25 52.80
C PHE A 121 2.89 -11.55 53.60
N ARG A 122 2.53 -11.34 54.86
CA ARG A 122 2.40 -12.33 55.94
C ARG A 122 1.17 -13.22 55.78
N HIS A 123 1.35 -14.51 56.06
CA HIS A 123 0.29 -15.49 56.34
C HIS A 123 -0.27 -15.28 57.76
N VAL A 124 -1.61 -15.34 57.90
CA VAL A 124 -2.29 -15.58 59.19
C VAL A 124 -3.15 -16.82 59.04
N SER A 125 -3.02 -17.72 60.01
CA SER A 125 -3.68 -19.03 60.08
C SER A 125 -4.70 -19.08 61.22
N GLY A 126 -5.88 -19.64 60.91
CA GLY A 126 -6.58 -20.66 61.71
C GLY A 126 -7.48 -20.25 62.89
N ARG A 127 -8.74 -20.72 62.86
CA ARG A 127 -9.33 -21.57 63.93
C ARG A 127 -10.65 -22.25 63.49
N LYS A 128 -10.83 -23.49 63.96
CA LYS A 128 -11.93 -24.46 63.74
C LYS A 128 -13.06 -24.27 64.79
N GLY A 129 -14.35 -24.30 64.41
CA GLY A 129 -15.33 -25.40 64.64
C GLY A 129 -16.25 -25.13 65.85
N PRO A 130 -17.34 -25.90 66.16
CA PRO A 130 -18.11 -26.91 65.39
C PRO A 130 -19.67 -26.87 65.58
N GLY A 131 -20.40 -27.81 64.93
CA GLY A 131 -21.73 -28.36 65.34
C GLY A 131 -22.93 -27.85 64.53
N GLY A 132 -23.61 -28.65 63.67
CA GLY A 132 -24.68 -29.63 64.00
C GLY A 132 -26.05 -28.92 64.02
N THR A 133 -27.17 -29.32 63.41
CA THR A 133 -27.71 -30.61 62.94
C THR A 133 -28.95 -30.37 62.05
N ARG A 134 -29.30 -31.36 61.21
CA ARG A 134 -30.44 -31.53 60.28
C ARG A 134 -31.85 -31.18 60.81
N TRP A 135 -32.78 -30.77 59.91
CA TRP A 135 -34.20 -31.21 59.73
C TRP A 135 -34.71 -30.62 58.38
N LEU A 136 -34.91 -31.40 57.31
CA LEU A 136 -36.11 -32.13 56.82
C LEU A 136 -37.25 -31.29 56.17
N ARG A 137 -37.48 -31.60 54.87
CA ARG A 137 -38.73 -31.64 54.08
C ARG A 137 -39.37 -30.32 53.59
N ALA A 138 -39.51 -30.19 52.27
CA ALA A 138 -40.79 -30.45 51.56
C ALA A 138 -40.64 -30.27 50.03
N PHE A 139 -41.27 -31.19 49.30
CA PHE A 139 -41.49 -31.17 47.86
C PHE A 139 -42.50 -30.07 47.46
N ALA A 140 -42.24 -29.38 46.35
CA ALA A 140 -43.29 -28.93 45.44
C ALA A 140 -42.67 -28.71 44.04
N VAL A 141 -42.96 -29.64 43.13
CA VAL A 141 -42.79 -29.49 41.68
C VAL A 141 -43.98 -28.66 41.18
N LEU A 142 -43.72 -27.55 40.52
CA LEU A 142 -44.68 -26.83 39.67
C LEU A 142 -44.02 -26.54 38.32
N PRO A 143 -44.73 -26.70 37.20
CA PRO A 143 -44.13 -26.85 35.89
C PRO A 143 -43.77 -25.49 35.27
N LEU A 144 -42.64 -25.47 34.56
CA LEU A 144 -42.21 -24.40 33.68
C LEU A 144 -43.28 -24.07 32.65
N LEU A 145 -43.88 -22.88 32.77
CA LEU A 145 -44.65 -22.23 31.71
C LEU A 145 -44.07 -20.85 31.46
N ALA A 146 -43.44 -20.73 30.30
CA ALA A 146 -43.31 -19.53 29.48
C ALA A 146 -42.82 -18.23 30.16
N SER A 147 -41.54 -18.18 30.50
CA SER A 147 -40.76 -16.95 30.40
C SER A 147 -40.19 -16.85 28.98
N VAL A 148 -41.00 -16.36 28.05
CA VAL A 148 -40.50 -15.77 26.80
C VAL A 148 -39.69 -14.55 27.21
N LEU A 149 -38.39 -14.76 27.44
CA LEU A 149 -37.45 -13.67 27.62
C LEU A 149 -37.44 -12.85 26.33
N ALA A 150 -37.61 -11.56 26.52
CA ALA A 150 -37.42 -10.51 25.53
C ALA A 150 -36.06 -10.70 24.82
N ALA A 151 -36.10 -11.32 23.65
CA ALA A 151 -35.09 -11.15 22.61
C ALA A 151 -35.45 -9.88 21.84
N CYS A 152 -35.36 -8.72 22.49
CA CYS A 152 -35.26 -7.45 21.77
C CYS A 152 -33.79 -7.27 21.37
N GLY A 153 -33.45 -7.96 20.29
CA GLY A 153 -32.17 -7.93 19.62
C GLY A 153 -32.38 -7.89 18.11
N SER A 154 -33.23 -6.97 17.67
CA SER A 154 -33.34 -6.60 16.27
C SER A 154 -33.59 -5.10 16.22
N ASP A 155 -32.51 -4.35 16.00
CA ASP A 155 -32.62 -3.01 15.43
C ASP A 155 -33.11 -3.20 13.98
N GLU A 156 -34.38 -3.56 13.81
CA GLU A 156 -35.14 -3.36 12.57
C GLU A 156 -35.43 -1.85 12.45
N GLY A 157 -34.36 -1.08 12.36
CA GLY A 157 -34.39 0.34 12.10
C GLY A 157 -34.59 0.60 10.61
N SER A 158 -35.85 0.64 10.17
CA SER A 158 -36.33 0.96 8.81
C SER A 158 -35.94 -0.07 7.73
N GLY A 159 -36.89 -0.46 6.86
CA GLY A 159 -36.70 -1.37 5.73
C GLY A 159 -35.76 -0.88 4.61
N ARG A 160 -34.71 -0.12 4.95
CA ARG A 160 -33.68 0.40 4.07
C ARG A 160 -32.41 -0.46 4.15
N PRO A 161 -31.98 -1.10 3.04
CA PRO A 161 -30.73 -1.86 3.01
C PRO A 161 -29.51 -1.04 3.45
N THR A 162 -28.64 -1.64 4.26
CA THR A 162 -27.31 -1.10 4.54
C THR A 162 -26.30 -1.84 3.66
N LEU A 163 -25.61 -1.10 2.79
CA LEU A 163 -24.53 -1.58 1.94
C LEU A 163 -23.20 -1.42 2.67
N ASN A 164 -22.50 -2.52 2.93
CA ASN A 164 -21.19 -2.47 3.55
C ASN A 164 -20.11 -2.23 2.50
N TRP A 165 -19.41 -1.11 2.67
CA TRP A 165 -18.26 -0.75 1.86
C TRP A 165 -16.97 -0.97 2.66
N TYR A 166 -16.14 -1.91 2.21
CA TYR A 166 -14.83 -2.17 2.81
C TYR A 166 -13.74 -1.43 2.06
N ASN A 167 -12.94 -0.60 2.74
CA ASN A 167 -11.85 0.13 2.11
C ASN A 167 -10.70 0.41 3.09
N PHE A 168 -9.55 0.86 2.59
CA PHE A 168 -8.41 1.30 3.41
C PHE A 168 -8.85 2.39 4.40
N PRO A 169 -8.18 2.54 5.56
CA PRO A 169 -8.52 3.57 6.54
C PRO A 169 -8.09 4.95 6.04
N ASP A 170 -9.03 5.88 5.98
CA ASP A 170 -8.79 7.29 5.62
C ASP A 170 -8.81 8.18 6.87
N ASP A 171 -7.70 8.87 7.13
CA ASP A 171 -7.55 9.78 8.28
C ASP A 171 -8.11 11.18 8.01
N SER A 172 -8.32 11.56 6.74
CA SER A 172 -8.90 12.86 6.38
C SER A 172 -10.42 12.93 6.62
N GLY A 173 -11.08 11.77 6.65
CA GLY A 173 -12.53 11.64 6.75
C GLY A 173 -13.27 11.82 5.43
N ALA A 174 -12.57 12.05 4.32
CA ALA A 174 -13.15 12.19 2.98
C ALA A 174 -13.96 10.96 2.55
N LEU A 175 -13.49 9.75 2.83
CA LEU A 175 -14.22 8.51 2.51
C LEU A 175 -15.51 8.39 3.33
N GLN A 176 -15.48 8.75 4.62
CA GLN A 176 -16.68 8.76 5.45
C GLN A 176 -17.70 9.79 4.93
N LYS A 177 -17.25 11.00 4.59
CA LYS A 177 -18.10 12.03 3.96
C LYS A 177 -18.72 11.54 2.66
N ALA A 178 -17.98 10.78 1.84
CA ALA A 178 -18.52 10.19 0.61
C ALA A 178 -19.61 9.16 0.90
N ALA A 179 -19.42 8.29 1.89
CA ALA A 179 -20.44 7.32 2.33
C ALA A 179 -21.70 8.04 2.84
N ASP A 180 -21.55 9.08 3.65
CA ASP A 180 -22.67 9.84 4.22
C ASP A 180 -23.43 10.60 3.14
N ARG A 181 -22.72 11.33 2.26
CA ARG A 181 -23.28 12.06 1.12
C ARG A 181 -24.05 11.14 0.20
N CYS A 182 -23.50 9.97 -0.14
CA CYS A 182 -24.19 9.01 -1.00
C CYS A 182 -25.37 8.32 -0.32
N SER A 183 -25.30 8.10 0.99
CA SER A 183 -26.44 7.61 1.77
C SER A 183 -27.59 8.62 1.76
N GLN A 184 -27.29 9.91 1.88
CA GLN A 184 -28.28 10.99 1.82
C GLN A 184 -28.85 11.15 0.40
N ALA A 185 -27.97 11.22 -0.62
CA ALA A 185 -28.36 11.36 -2.02
C ALA A 185 -29.18 10.17 -2.55
N SER A 186 -29.10 9.01 -1.88
CA SER A 186 -29.93 7.85 -2.23
C SER A 186 -31.43 8.09 -2.03
N GLY A 187 -31.83 9.12 -1.29
CA GLY A 187 -33.25 9.41 -0.99
C GLY A 187 -33.92 8.34 -0.12
N GLY A 188 -33.13 7.60 0.67
CA GLY A 188 -33.63 6.51 1.50
C GLY A 188 -33.65 5.14 0.82
N ARG A 189 -33.14 5.01 -0.42
CA ARG A 189 -33.00 3.71 -1.10
C ARG A 189 -31.99 2.79 -0.41
N TYR A 190 -30.92 3.35 0.14
CA TYR A 190 -29.90 2.60 0.88
C TYR A 190 -29.17 3.50 1.90
N ARG A 191 -28.36 2.88 2.75
CA ARG A 191 -27.31 3.53 3.55
C ARG A 191 -25.99 2.83 3.28
N ILE A 192 -24.88 3.55 3.24
CA ILE A 192 -23.54 2.99 3.12
C ILE A 192 -22.90 2.95 4.51
N SER A 193 -22.38 1.79 4.90
CA SER A 193 -21.55 1.61 6.09
C SER A 193 -20.09 1.44 5.66
N TYR A 194 -19.23 2.42 6.01
CA TYR A 194 -17.81 2.38 5.70
C TYR A 194 -17.06 1.56 6.76
N ASN A 195 -16.53 0.41 6.32
CA ASN A 195 -15.76 -0.53 7.11
C ASN A 195 -14.27 -0.42 6.75
N LYS A 196 -13.44 -0.18 7.76
CA LYS A 196 -12.00 0.04 7.58
C LYS A 196 -11.24 -1.29 7.53
N LEU A 197 -10.41 -1.46 6.52
CA LEU A 197 -9.43 -2.54 6.40
C LEU A 197 -8.11 -2.15 7.13
N PRO A 198 -7.14 -3.07 7.26
CA PRO A 198 -5.79 -2.73 7.72
C PRO A 198 -5.11 -1.64 6.88
N ARG A 199 -4.09 -0.95 7.42
CA ARG A 199 -3.31 0.04 6.64
C ARG A 199 -2.50 -0.62 5.51
N ALA A 200 -1.74 -1.66 5.82
CA ALA A 200 -0.91 -2.36 4.84
C ALA A 200 -1.75 -3.05 3.74
N ALA A 201 -1.42 -2.82 2.47
CA ALA A 201 -2.16 -3.33 1.31
C ALA A 201 -2.33 -4.86 1.34
N ASP A 202 -1.28 -5.61 1.68
CA ASP A 202 -1.34 -7.07 1.77
C ASP A 202 -2.31 -7.54 2.86
N GLY A 203 -2.40 -6.82 3.98
CA GLY A 203 -3.34 -7.08 5.06
C GLY A 203 -4.78 -6.80 4.68
N GLN A 204 -5.02 -5.79 3.83
CA GLN A 204 -6.34 -5.52 3.24
C GLN A 204 -6.78 -6.69 2.36
N ARG A 205 -5.92 -7.14 1.44
CA ARG A 205 -6.19 -8.30 0.56
C ARG A 205 -6.52 -9.55 1.37
N GLN A 206 -5.70 -9.88 2.38
CA GLN A 206 -5.91 -11.07 3.23
C GLN A 206 -7.30 -11.09 3.89
N GLN A 207 -7.78 -9.94 4.39
CA GLN A 207 -9.10 -9.85 5.02
C GLN A 207 -10.23 -10.05 4.00
N LEU A 208 -10.11 -9.44 2.80
CA LEU A 208 -11.11 -9.58 1.75
C LEU A 208 -11.17 -11.02 1.22
N VAL A 209 -10.02 -11.61 0.87
CA VAL A 209 -9.92 -12.98 0.37
C VAL A 209 -10.52 -13.98 1.34
N ARG A 210 -10.20 -13.88 2.65
CA ARG A 210 -10.76 -14.80 3.66
C ARG A 210 -12.28 -14.75 3.74
N ARG A 211 -12.86 -13.56 3.64
CA ARG A 211 -14.32 -13.34 3.71
C ARG A 211 -15.02 -13.81 2.44
N LEU A 212 -14.47 -13.47 1.28
CA LEU A 212 -15.02 -13.87 -0.02
C LEU A 212 -14.92 -15.39 -0.26
N ALA A 213 -13.84 -16.03 0.22
CA ALA A 213 -13.72 -17.49 0.21
C ALA A 213 -14.74 -18.19 1.12
N ALA A 214 -15.25 -17.49 2.14
CA ALA A 214 -16.32 -17.95 3.01
C ALA A 214 -17.72 -17.53 2.51
N GLU A 215 -17.81 -16.96 1.31
CA GLU A 215 -19.05 -16.47 0.70
C GLU A 215 -19.80 -15.46 1.59
N ASP A 216 -19.05 -14.63 2.34
CA ASP A 216 -19.60 -13.65 3.28
C ASP A 216 -20.50 -12.63 2.54
N ASP A 217 -21.82 -12.79 2.73
CA ASP A 217 -22.89 -12.00 2.10
C ASP A 217 -23.03 -10.59 2.69
N SER A 218 -22.22 -10.27 3.71
CA SER A 218 -22.14 -8.94 4.29
C SER A 218 -21.19 -8.01 3.53
N LEU A 219 -20.45 -8.50 2.52
CA LEU A 219 -19.59 -7.66 1.69
C LEU A 219 -20.35 -7.21 0.44
N ASP A 220 -20.67 -5.93 0.34
CA ASP A 220 -21.37 -5.38 -0.83
C ASP A 220 -20.41 -4.70 -1.82
N ILE A 221 -19.63 -3.73 -1.31
CA ILE A 221 -18.71 -2.92 -2.11
C ILE A 221 -17.29 -3.10 -1.57
N LEU A 222 -16.36 -3.43 -2.47
CA LEU A 222 -14.96 -3.71 -2.14
C LEU A 222 -14.07 -2.62 -2.72
N GLY A 223 -13.30 -1.95 -1.88
CA GLY A 223 -12.14 -1.18 -2.31
C GLY A 223 -10.99 -2.14 -2.60
N LEU A 224 -10.68 -2.32 -3.89
CA LEU A 224 -9.58 -3.16 -4.35
C LEU A 224 -8.38 -2.29 -4.70
N ASP A 225 -7.17 -2.70 -4.29
CA ASP A 225 -5.96 -2.18 -4.93
C ASP A 225 -6.02 -2.52 -6.43
N VAL A 226 -5.46 -1.64 -7.25
CA VAL A 226 -5.40 -1.75 -8.72
C VAL A 226 -4.80 -3.06 -9.26
N THR A 227 -4.15 -3.86 -8.41
CA THR A 227 -3.57 -5.16 -8.77
C THR A 227 -4.52 -6.35 -8.57
N TRP A 228 -5.63 -6.18 -7.85
CA TRP A 228 -6.46 -7.32 -7.42
C TRP A 228 -7.61 -7.67 -8.36
N ALA A 229 -7.97 -6.78 -9.30
CA ALA A 229 -9.10 -6.99 -10.18
C ALA A 229 -9.01 -8.31 -10.98
N ALA A 230 -7.81 -8.65 -11.49
CA ALA A 230 -7.60 -9.89 -12.24
C ALA A 230 -7.83 -11.14 -11.39
N GLU A 231 -7.25 -11.19 -10.19
CA GLU A 231 -7.42 -12.29 -9.25
C GLU A 231 -8.89 -12.46 -8.85
N PHE A 232 -9.52 -11.37 -8.40
CA PHE A 232 -10.88 -11.42 -7.85
C PHE A 232 -11.90 -11.74 -8.95
N ALA A 233 -11.68 -11.28 -10.17
CA ALA A 233 -12.51 -11.62 -11.32
C ALA A 233 -12.33 -13.08 -11.75
N GLU A 234 -11.09 -13.59 -11.80
CA GLU A 234 -10.82 -14.99 -12.15
C GLU A 234 -11.42 -15.95 -11.10
N ALA A 235 -11.35 -15.59 -9.82
CA ALA A 235 -11.97 -16.31 -8.71
C ALA A 235 -13.50 -16.15 -8.63
N ARG A 236 -14.10 -15.33 -9.51
CA ARG A 236 -15.55 -15.02 -9.54
C ARG A 236 -16.10 -14.40 -8.26
N TRP A 237 -15.27 -13.72 -7.48
CA TRP A 237 -15.70 -13.03 -6.26
C TRP A 237 -16.30 -11.65 -6.51
N ILE A 238 -16.13 -11.10 -7.71
CA ILE A 238 -16.65 -9.78 -8.10
C ILE A 238 -17.45 -9.85 -9.40
N ARG A 239 -18.44 -8.96 -9.51
CA ARG A 239 -19.37 -8.90 -10.64
C ARG A 239 -18.82 -8.06 -11.78
N GLU A 240 -19.13 -8.47 -13.01
CA GLU A 240 -18.85 -7.68 -14.21
C GLU A 240 -19.77 -6.45 -14.28
N TRP A 241 -19.20 -5.29 -14.61
CA TRP A 241 -19.93 -4.07 -14.94
C TRP A 241 -20.41 -4.14 -16.39
N THR A 242 -21.72 -4.01 -16.59
CA THR A 242 -22.35 -4.09 -17.93
C THR A 242 -23.33 -2.93 -18.16
N GLY A 243 -23.84 -2.82 -19.40
CA GLY A 243 -24.89 -1.86 -19.76
C GLY A 243 -24.58 -0.40 -19.42
N ALA A 244 -25.59 0.31 -18.90
CA ALA A 244 -25.49 1.72 -18.53
C ALA A 244 -24.48 1.97 -17.39
N ALA A 245 -24.40 1.06 -16.41
CA ALA A 245 -23.46 1.17 -15.30
C ALA A 245 -22.00 1.14 -15.81
N LYS A 246 -21.69 0.27 -16.78
CA LYS A 246 -20.37 0.26 -17.44
C LYS A 246 -20.09 1.57 -18.19
N GLN A 247 -21.07 2.09 -18.92
CA GLN A 247 -20.89 3.35 -19.66
C GLN A 247 -20.55 4.50 -18.71
N GLN A 248 -21.30 4.66 -17.62
CA GLN A 248 -21.04 5.68 -16.60
C GLN A 248 -19.71 5.47 -15.86
N ALA A 249 -19.29 4.21 -15.67
CA ALA A 249 -18.01 3.87 -15.08
C ALA A 249 -16.81 4.29 -15.96
N VAL A 250 -16.96 4.16 -17.29
CA VAL A 250 -15.91 4.47 -18.28
C VAL A 250 -15.85 5.95 -18.62
N GLU A 251 -17.01 6.61 -18.68
CA GLU A 251 -17.12 8.00 -19.11
C GLU A 251 -16.26 8.95 -18.24
N GLY A 252 -15.42 9.75 -18.91
CA GLY A 252 -14.56 10.75 -18.27
C GLY A 252 -13.42 10.18 -17.42
N THR A 253 -13.31 8.86 -17.26
CA THR A 253 -12.29 8.21 -16.43
C THR A 253 -10.95 8.13 -17.16
N LEU A 254 -9.86 8.42 -16.45
CA LEU A 254 -8.50 8.30 -16.96
C LEU A 254 -8.23 6.87 -17.47
N ARG A 255 -7.54 6.79 -18.61
CA ARG A 255 -7.29 5.53 -19.32
C ARG A 255 -6.46 4.53 -18.51
N VAL A 256 -5.43 4.97 -17.79
CA VAL A 256 -4.55 4.06 -17.05
C VAL A 256 -5.28 3.45 -15.84
N PRO A 257 -5.99 4.21 -14.99
CA PRO A 257 -6.88 3.64 -13.98
C PRO A 257 -7.92 2.68 -14.55
N LEU A 258 -8.59 2.99 -15.67
CA LEU A 258 -9.55 2.04 -16.26
C LEU A 258 -8.94 0.68 -16.65
N ARG A 259 -7.66 0.67 -17.04
CA ARG A 259 -6.96 -0.57 -17.38
C ARG A 259 -6.75 -1.47 -16.16
N THR A 260 -6.60 -0.92 -14.97
CA THR A 260 -6.38 -1.71 -13.75
C THR A 260 -7.65 -2.42 -13.30
N SER A 261 -8.81 -1.85 -13.61
CA SER A 261 -10.12 -2.43 -13.30
C SER A 261 -10.65 -3.41 -14.34
N THR A 262 -9.88 -3.67 -15.41
CA THR A 262 -10.29 -4.48 -16.55
C THR A 262 -9.55 -5.81 -16.58
N TRP A 263 -10.29 -6.92 -16.73
CA TRP A 263 -9.73 -8.26 -16.89
C TRP A 263 -10.36 -8.97 -18.09
N LYS A 264 -9.53 -9.57 -18.97
CA LYS A 264 -9.98 -10.25 -20.20
C LYS A 264 -10.98 -9.43 -21.04
N GLY A 265 -10.75 -8.12 -21.16
CA GLY A 265 -11.59 -7.19 -21.92
C GLY A 265 -12.90 -6.77 -21.25
N LYS A 266 -13.14 -7.18 -20.00
CA LYS A 266 -14.34 -6.91 -19.21
C LYS A 266 -14.02 -6.04 -18.01
N LEU A 267 -14.92 -5.13 -17.69
CA LEU A 267 -14.77 -4.22 -16.55
C LEU A 267 -15.33 -4.91 -15.30
N TYR A 268 -14.53 -5.03 -14.23
CA TYR A 268 -14.92 -5.71 -12.99
C TYR A 268 -14.95 -4.79 -11.76
N ALA A 269 -14.35 -3.61 -11.89
CA ALA A 269 -14.38 -2.58 -10.87
C ALA A 269 -14.44 -1.20 -11.54
N VAL A 270 -14.69 -0.16 -10.75
CA VAL A 270 -14.66 1.22 -11.24
C VAL A 270 -13.62 2.05 -10.48
N PRO A 271 -12.72 2.79 -11.15
CA PRO A 271 -11.73 3.62 -10.47
C PRO A 271 -12.36 4.70 -9.59
N TYR A 272 -12.03 4.67 -8.30
CA TYR A 272 -12.51 5.63 -7.29
C TYR A 272 -11.51 6.74 -7.03
N ASN A 273 -10.26 6.35 -6.75
CA ASN A 273 -9.12 7.25 -6.70
C ASN A 273 -7.94 6.61 -7.43
N THR A 274 -6.89 7.39 -7.67
CA THR A 274 -5.63 6.86 -8.20
C THR A 274 -4.46 7.53 -7.51
N ASN A 275 -3.25 7.05 -7.70
CA ASN A 275 -2.06 7.72 -7.23
C ASN A 275 -0.85 7.35 -8.09
N ALA A 276 0.11 8.27 -8.12
CA ALA A 276 1.44 8.09 -8.67
C ALA A 276 2.41 8.84 -7.76
N GLN A 277 3.61 8.28 -7.57
CA GLN A 277 4.61 8.91 -6.73
C GLN A 277 5.19 10.15 -7.41
N LEU A 278 5.41 11.20 -6.62
CA LEU A 278 6.19 12.37 -6.99
C LEU A 278 7.48 12.40 -6.15
N LEU A 279 8.41 13.29 -6.51
CA LEU A 279 9.47 13.72 -5.62
C LEU A 279 8.98 14.88 -4.77
N TRP A 280 8.94 14.71 -3.46
CA TRP A 280 8.75 15.76 -2.48
C TRP A 280 10.10 16.15 -1.90
N TYR A 281 10.36 17.45 -1.76
CA TYR A 281 11.66 17.93 -1.33
C TYR A 281 11.61 19.25 -0.56
N ARG A 282 12.70 19.50 0.16
CA ARG A 282 12.92 20.72 0.95
C ARG A 282 13.68 21.78 0.14
N LYS A 283 12.98 22.81 -0.32
CA LYS A 283 13.57 23.89 -1.16
C LYS A 283 14.69 24.66 -0.45
N ASP A 284 14.62 24.78 0.87
CA ASP A 284 15.63 25.46 1.69
C ASP A 284 16.94 24.66 1.81
N LEU A 285 16.90 23.34 1.61
CA LEU A 285 18.08 22.49 1.52
C LEU A 285 18.56 22.34 0.07
N VAL A 286 17.60 22.23 -0.85
CA VAL A 286 17.83 21.90 -2.26
C VAL A 286 17.04 22.87 -3.13
N PRO A 287 17.63 24.01 -3.56
CA PRO A 287 16.91 25.02 -4.33
C PRO A 287 16.39 24.51 -5.68
N THR A 288 17.14 23.60 -6.32
CA THR A 288 16.80 22.97 -7.61
C THR A 288 16.68 21.46 -7.40
N PRO A 289 15.51 20.85 -7.64
CA PRO A 289 15.30 19.44 -7.38
C PRO A 289 16.11 18.55 -8.34
N PRO A 290 16.58 17.38 -7.89
CA PRO A 290 17.26 16.41 -8.74
C PRO A 290 16.34 15.88 -9.83
N ARG A 291 16.89 15.67 -11.02
CA ARG A 291 16.16 15.11 -12.17
C ARG A 291 16.38 13.61 -12.32
N THR A 292 17.42 13.08 -11.69
CA THR A 292 17.81 11.66 -11.76
C THR A 292 18.06 11.08 -10.38
N TRP A 293 17.99 9.76 -10.26
CA TRP A 293 18.36 9.06 -9.03
C TRP A 293 19.81 9.31 -8.62
N ALA A 294 20.73 9.38 -9.58
CA ALA A 294 22.13 9.67 -9.33
C ALA A 294 22.32 11.07 -8.71
N GLU A 295 21.71 12.10 -9.33
CA GLU A 295 21.74 13.46 -8.79
C GLU A 295 21.14 13.53 -7.39
N MET A 296 20.04 12.82 -7.13
CA MET A 296 19.40 12.80 -5.82
C MET A 296 20.31 12.20 -4.74
N LEU A 297 20.97 11.08 -5.02
CA LEU A 297 21.90 10.45 -4.10
C LEU A 297 23.15 11.30 -3.86
N ASP A 298 23.67 11.98 -4.89
CA ASP A 298 24.81 12.88 -4.77
C ASP A 298 24.46 14.10 -3.89
N MET A 299 23.33 14.75 -4.15
CA MET A 299 22.83 15.87 -3.36
C MET A 299 22.59 15.48 -1.90
N ALA A 300 21.96 14.32 -1.66
CA ALA A 300 21.78 13.80 -0.31
C ALA A 300 23.11 13.51 0.39
N GLY A 301 24.09 12.93 -0.33
CA GLY A 301 25.44 12.72 0.19
C GLY A 301 26.16 14.02 0.56
N ASP A 302 25.99 15.08 -0.21
CA ASP A 302 26.50 16.42 0.11
C ASP A 302 25.88 17.01 1.37
N LEU A 303 24.55 16.88 1.52
CA LEU A 303 23.84 17.32 2.73
C LEU A 303 24.31 16.53 3.97
N ALA A 304 24.53 15.22 3.82
CA ALA A 304 25.06 14.38 4.88
C ALA A 304 26.46 14.85 5.34
N ARG A 305 27.36 15.16 4.40
CA ARG A 305 28.70 15.71 4.69
C ARG A 305 28.64 17.05 5.43
N GLN A 306 27.60 17.84 5.19
CA GLN A 306 27.37 19.13 5.86
C GLN A 306 26.66 18.98 7.22
N GLY A 307 26.28 17.77 7.64
CA GLY A 307 25.49 17.54 8.85
C GLY A 307 24.06 18.07 8.77
N LYS A 308 23.52 18.24 7.55
CA LYS A 308 22.14 18.71 7.31
C LYS A 308 21.18 17.52 7.20
N PRO A 309 19.86 17.73 7.31
CA PRO A 309 18.87 16.71 6.92
C PRO A 309 19.14 16.24 5.49
N HIS A 310 19.13 14.94 5.27
CA HIS A 310 19.67 14.36 4.04
C HIS A 310 19.02 13.04 3.62
N PHE A 311 18.13 12.47 4.42
CA PHE A 311 17.53 11.19 4.06
C PHE A 311 16.69 11.30 2.78
N VAL A 312 16.75 10.23 2.01
CA VAL A 312 15.84 9.95 0.89
C VAL A 312 14.83 8.92 1.38
N GLU A 313 13.63 9.38 1.66
CA GLU A 313 12.54 8.55 2.15
C GLU A 313 11.84 7.84 1.00
N THR A 314 11.77 6.51 1.09
CA THR A 314 11.06 5.63 0.15
C THR A 314 10.64 4.34 0.86
N GLN A 315 9.74 3.58 0.26
CA GLN A 315 9.14 2.39 0.87
C GLN A 315 10.10 1.18 0.75
N GLY A 316 10.95 1.00 1.76
CA GLY A 316 11.98 -0.04 1.82
C GLY A 316 11.62 -1.28 2.65
N ALA A 317 10.43 -1.31 3.24
CA ALA A 317 9.95 -2.44 4.03
C ALA A 317 9.58 -3.68 3.18
N GLN A 318 9.57 -4.87 3.79
CA GLN A 318 9.15 -6.11 3.13
C GLN A 318 7.61 -6.19 2.99
N TYR A 319 7.07 -5.50 1.99
CA TYR A 319 5.64 -5.51 1.63
C TYR A 319 5.46 -5.00 0.18
N GLU A 320 4.21 -4.87 -0.26
CA GLU A 320 3.85 -4.37 -1.59
C GLU A 320 4.57 -3.07 -2.01
N GLY A 321 4.81 -2.11 -1.10
CA GLY A 321 5.46 -0.84 -1.46
C GLY A 321 6.89 -1.00 -1.99
N LEU A 322 7.64 -2.01 -1.53
CA LEU A 322 8.96 -2.32 -2.08
C LEU A 322 8.86 -2.90 -3.50
N THR A 323 7.82 -3.70 -3.77
CA THR A 323 7.51 -4.16 -5.13
C THR A 323 7.15 -2.99 -6.05
N VAL A 324 6.37 -2.02 -5.55
CA VAL A 324 6.04 -0.78 -6.27
C VAL A 324 7.31 0.02 -6.59
N TRP A 325 8.22 0.18 -5.63
CA TRP A 325 9.50 0.86 -5.86
C TRP A 325 10.31 0.16 -6.94
N PHE A 326 10.48 -1.16 -6.86
CA PHE A 326 11.21 -1.94 -7.85
C PHE A 326 10.55 -1.87 -9.25
N ASN A 327 9.22 -2.00 -9.32
CA ASN A 327 8.47 -1.91 -10.58
C ASN A 327 8.62 -0.53 -11.24
N THR A 328 8.55 0.55 -10.45
CA THR A 328 8.78 1.92 -10.93
C THR A 328 10.18 2.06 -11.54
N LEU A 329 11.21 1.56 -10.86
CA LEU A 329 12.59 1.64 -11.34
C LEU A 329 12.80 0.82 -12.62
N ILE A 330 12.25 -0.41 -12.69
CA ILE A 330 12.33 -1.25 -13.88
C ILE A 330 11.69 -0.57 -15.08
N ASN A 331 10.46 -0.07 -14.94
CA ASN A 331 9.73 0.56 -16.03
C ASN A 331 10.39 1.87 -16.49
N SER A 332 11.00 2.60 -15.55
CA SER A 332 11.78 3.81 -15.83
C SER A 332 13.10 3.50 -16.57
N ALA A 333 13.70 2.35 -16.29
CA ALA A 333 14.82 1.80 -17.08
C ALA A 333 14.37 1.13 -18.39
N GLY A 334 13.06 0.93 -18.55
CA GLY A 334 12.39 0.35 -19.71
C GLY A 334 12.41 -1.17 -19.84
N GLY A 335 12.44 -1.88 -18.72
CA GLY A 335 12.03 -3.28 -18.66
C GLY A 335 10.62 -3.42 -18.11
N SER A 336 10.27 -4.65 -17.74
CA SER A 336 9.06 -5.01 -17.00
C SER A 336 9.33 -6.26 -16.14
N ILE A 337 8.45 -6.54 -15.16
CA ILE A 337 8.58 -7.75 -14.33
C ILE A 337 8.16 -8.99 -15.11
N LEU A 338 7.01 -8.93 -15.79
CA LEU A 338 6.51 -9.97 -16.70
C LEU A 338 6.51 -9.48 -18.15
N ASN A 339 6.41 -10.42 -19.09
CA ASN A 339 6.13 -10.12 -20.49
C ASN A 339 4.72 -9.51 -20.67
N ALA A 340 4.41 -9.01 -21.86
CA ALA A 340 3.15 -8.31 -22.13
C ALA A 340 1.90 -9.19 -21.96
N SER A 341 2.02 -10.51 -22.15
CA SER A 341 0.96 -11.50 -21.94
C SER A 341 0.85 -11.98 -20.49
N ALA A 342 1.74 -11.54 -19.60
CA ALA A 342 1.85 -11.98 -18.21
C ALA A 342 2.02 -13.51 -18.06
N THR A 343 2.70 -14.16 -19.01
CA THR A 343 2.92 -15.62 -19.04
C THR A 343 4.33 -16.05 -18.66
N GLU A 344 5.30 -15.13 -18.71
CA GLU A 344 6.71 -15.42 -18.41
C GLU A 344 7.38 -14.21 -17.74
N PRO A 345 8.39 -14.41 -16.88
CA PRO A 345 9.22 -13.33 -16.36
C PRO A 345 9.96 -12.57 -17.48
N SER A 346 10.13 -11.24 -17.33
CA SER A 346 10.85 -10.38 -18.28
C SER A 346 12.00 -9.59 -17.62
N LEU A 347 12.50 -10.10 -16.50
CA LEU A 347 13.54 -9.45 -15.70
C LEU A 347 14.92 -9.54 -16.39
N GLY A 348 15.33 -8.48 -17.09
CA GLY A 348 16.63 -8.36 -17.77
C GLY A 348 17.56 -7.28 -17.17
N PRO A 349 18.49 -6.72 -17.96
CA PRO A 349 19.40 -5.64 -17.51
C PRO A 349 18.71 -4.44 -16.85
N PRO A 350 17.51 -3.97 -17.28
CA PRO A 350 16.76 -2.94 -16.55
C PRO A 350 16.43 -3.30 -15.10
N ALA A 351 16.15 -4.58 -14.81
CA ALA A 351 15.87 -5.06 -13.46
C ALA A 351 17.13 -5.11 -12.59
N VAL A 352 18.27 -5.51 -13.16
CA VAL A 352 19.55 -5.45 -12.47
C VAL A 352 19.91 -4.00 -12.10
N ARG A 353 19.68 -3.05 -13.03
CA ARG A 353 19.89 -1.62 -12.77
C ARG A 353 18.97 -1.11 -11.64
N ALA A 354 17.69 -1.48 -11.66
CA ALA A 354 16.74 -1.12 -10.62
C ALA A 354 17.17 -1.65 -9.24
N ALA A 355 17.52 -2.93 -9.14
CA ALA A 355 18.03 -3.55 -7.92
C ALA A 355 19.34 -2.88 -7.45
N GLY A 356 20.19 -2.45 -8.39
CA GLY A 356 21.38 -1.64 -8.12
C GLY A 356 21.06 -0.32 -7.41
N ILE A 357 20.11 0.46 -7.95
CA ILE A 357 19.69 1.73 -7.35
C ILE A 357 19.14 1.54 -5.93
N MET A 358 18.32 0.51 -5.71
CA MET A 358 17.76 0.21 -4.39
C MET A 358 18.86 -0.09 -3.36
N ARG A 359 19.84 -0.93 -3.76
CA ARG A 359 21.02 -1.24 -2.95
C ARG A 359 21.86 0.01 -2.68
N ASP A 360 22.08 0.82 -3.71
CA ASP A 360 22.97 1.97 -3.66
C ASP A 360 22.40 3.06 -2.74
N LEU A 361 21.09 3.32 -2.79
CA LEU A 361 20.42 4.13 -1.77
C LEU A 361 20.68 3.55 -0.38
N ALA A 362 20.33 2.28 -0.17
CA ALA A 362 20.37 1.62 1.14
C ALA A 362 21.77 1.53 1.77
N LYS A 363 22.83 1.65 0.97
CA LYS A 363 24.23 1.66 1.44
C LYS A 363 24.85 3.05 1.47
N SER A 364 24.18 4.06 0.92
CA SER A 364 24.67 5.42 0.92
C SER A 364 24.38 6.12 2.25
N PRO A 365 25.08 7.23 2.55
CA PRO A 365 24.70 8.11 3.65
C PRO A 365 23.27 8.66 3.55
N ALA A 366 22.65 8.63 2.37
CA ALA A 366 21.28 9.11 2.16
C ALA A 366 20.20 8.16 2.71
N ALA A 367 20.55 6.94 3.10
CA ALA A 367 19.59 6.00 3.66
C ALA A 367 19.17 6.41 5.07
N ASP A 368 17.86 6.43 5.32
CA ASP A 368 17.36 6.32 6.69
C ASP A 368 17.84 4.96 7.26
N PRO A 369 18.49 4.92 8.45
CA PRO A 369 18.91 3.66 9.09
C PRO A 369 17.77 2.64 9.28
N SER A 370 16.52 3.10 9.33
CA SER A 370 15.31 2.32 9.45
C SER A 370 14.66 1.96 8.10
N LEU A 371 15.27 2.26 6.95
CA LEU A 371 14.76 1.98 5.60
C LEU A 371 14.09 0.59 5.44
N PRO A 372 14.64 -0.52 5.98
CA PRO A 372 13.98 -1.84 5.90
C PRO A 372 12.63 -1.96 6.62
N ASN A 373 12.18 -0.92 7.32
CA ASN A 373 10.91 -0.84 8.03
C ASN A 373 10.08 0.39 7.59
N GLN A 374 10.56 1.15 6.60
CA GLN A 374 9.91 2.35 6.11
C GLN A 374 8.78 1.99 5.13
N MET A 375 7.56 2.45 5.45
CA MET A 375 6.38 2.46 4.58
C MET A 375 5.91 3.90 4.37
N GLU A 376 4.79 4.11 3.67
CA GLU A 376 4.29 5.43 3.27
C GLU A 376 4.13 6.41 4.45
N ASP A 377 3.58 5.94 5.57
CA ASP A 377 3.36 6.77 6.76
C ASP A 377 4.67 7.12 7.47
N GLN A 378 5.63 6.18 7.57
CA GLN A 378 6.92 6.45 8.20
C GLN A 378 7.76 7.42 7.36
N ASN A 379 7.73 7.28 6.02
CA ASN A 379 8.39 8.21 5.11
C ASN A 379 7.86 9.64 5.27
N ARG A 380 6.52 9.77 5.29
CA ARG A 380 5.84 11.04 5.52
C ARG A 380 6.26 11.67 6.84
N LEU A 381 6.25 10.87 7.92
CA LEU A 381 6.61 11.35 9.25
C LEU A 381 8.08 11.76 9.35
N ALA A 382 9.00 11.07 8.67
CA ALA A 382 10.40 11.46 8.61
C ALA A 382 10.58 12.82 7.93
N MET A 383 9.92 13.04 6.78
CA MET A 383 9.89 14.34 6.11
C MET A 383 9.26 15.43 6.98
N GLU A 384 8.10 15.17 7.59
CA GLU A 384 7.40 16.10 8.50
C GLU A 384 8.24 16.45 9.75
N SER A 385 9.04 15.50 10.24
CA SER A 385 9.95 15.74 11.37
C SER A 385 11.19 16.56 11.00
N GLY A 386 11.46 16.71 9.70
CA GLY A 386 12.57 17.51 9.17
C GLY A 386 13.90 16.77 9.09
N THR A 387 13.93 15.43 9.20
CA THR A 387 15.16 14.62 9.07
C THR A 387 15.49 14.28 7.61
N ALA A 388 14.49 14.26 6.74
CA ALA A 388 14.64 13.99 5.31
C ALA A 388 14.85 15.26 4.48
N ALA A 389 15.60 15.11 3.39
CA ALA A 389 15.71 16.14 2.34
C ALA A 389 14.80 15.84 1.15
N PHE A 390 14.58 14.55 0.89
CA PHE A 390 13.80 14.03 -0.22
C PHE A 390 12.85 12.94 0.24
N GLU A 391 11.69 12.86 -0.39
CA GLU A 391 10.69 11.82 -0.16
C GLU A 391 10.05 11.43 -1.50
N LEU A 392 10.02 10.13 -1.79
CA LEU A 392 9.28 9.56 -2.91
C LEU A 392 8.01 8.93 -2.38
N ASN A 393 6.92 9.68 -2.46
CA ASN A 393 5.65 9.27 -1.86
C ASN A 393 4.46 9.81 -2.66
N TYR A 394 3.26 9.36 -2.29
CA TYR A 394 2.02 9.72 -2.94
C TYR A 394 1.53 11.11 -2.52
N PRO A 395 0.62 11.73 -3.28
CA PRO A 395 0.12 13.08 -3.00
C PRO A 395 -0.55 13.38 -1.66
N PHE A 396 -0.97 12.37 -0.90
CA PHE A 396 -1.55 12.57 0.44
C PHE A 396 -0.60 13.25 1.42
N VAL A 397 0.71 13.23 1.16
CA VAL A 397 1.70 13.89 2.04
C VAL A 397 1.58 15.41 2.03
N TYR A 398 1.01 16.02 0.98
CA TYR A 398 0.88 17.48 0.89
C TYR A 398 -0.11 18.06 1.91
N PRO A 399 -1.39 17.63 1.97
CA PRO A 399 -2.29 18.11 3.01
C PRO A 399 -1.81 17.71 4.41
N SER A 400 -1.14 16.55 4.57
CA SER A 400 -0.57 16.13 5.84
C SER A 400 0.53 17.08 6.32
N MET A 401 1.53 17.41 5.48
CA MET A 401 2.58 18.38 5.80
C MET A 401 1.99 19.75 6.15
N LYS A 402 0.99 20.21 5.38
CA LYS A 402 0.29 21.49 5.63
C LYS A 402 -0.35 21.53 7.02
N ALA A 403 -0.92 20.41 7.48
CA ALA A 403 -1.57 20.31 8.78
C ALA A 403 -0.57 20.10 9.93
N ASN A 404 0.38 19.18 9.76
CA ASN A 404 1.23 18.68 10.83
C ASN A 404 2.48 19.54 11.05
N ASN A 405 3.02 20.18 10.01
CA ASN A 405 4.18 21.06 10.13
C ASN A 405 4.09 22.30 9.20
N PRO A 406 3.27 23.30 9.55
CA PRO A 406 3.07 24.50 8.74
C PRO A 406 4.34 25.33 8.50
N GLU A 407 5.33 25.25 9.39
CA GLU A 407 6.60 25.94 9.22
C GLU A 407 7.45 25.28 8.13
N LEU A 408 7.55 23.95 8.15
CA LEU A 408 8.24 23.21 7.11
C LEU A 408 7.56 23.27 5.75
N PHE A 409 6.23 23.30 5.77
CA PHE A 409 5.40 23.40 4.58
C PHE A 409 5.77 24.60 3.70
N LYS A 410 6.24 25.71 4.29
CA LYS A 410 6.72 26.89 3.54
C LYS A 410 7.84 26.53 2.55
N ASN A 411 8.66 25.54 2.87
CA ASN A 411 9.77 25.05 2.06
C ASN A 411 9.47 23.72 1.33
N PHE A 412 8.33 23.08 1.62
CA PHE A 412 7.95 21.81 1.01
C PHE A 412 7.50 22.03 -0.43
N ARG A 413 8.20 21.38 -1.38
CA ARG A 413 7.94 21.49 -2.81
C ARG A 413 7.91 20.10 -3.44
N TRP A 414 7.48 20.05 -4.68
CA TRP A 414 7.35 18.82 -5.46
C TRP A 414 8.09 18.95 -6.79
N ALA A 415 8.43 17.79 -7.36
CA ALA A 415 8.96 17.63 -8.69
C ALA A 415 8.50 16.28 -9.27
N PRO A 416 8.60 16.07 -10.59
CA PRO A 416 8.40 14.75 -11.17
C PRO A 416 9.32 13.70 -10.54
N TYR A 417 8.87 12.44 -10.53
CA TYR A 417 9.67 11.31 -10.05
C TYR A 417 11.05 11.27 -10.75
N PRO A 418 12.17 11.06 -10.04
CA PRO A 418 13.50 11.11 -10.64
C PRO A 418 13.70 10.02 -11.69
N ARG A 419 14.32 10.38 -12.81
CA ARG A 419 14.63 9.42 -13.88
C ARG A 419 15.70 8.42 -13.42
N VAL A 420 15.56 7.18 -13.89
CA VAL A 420 16.60 6.15 -13.77
C VAL A 420 17.66 6.32 -14.87
N ASP A 421 17.21 6.65 -16.08
CA ASP A 421 18.06 6.97 -17.23
C ASP A 421 17.83 8.44 -17.60
N PRO A 422 18.88 9.28 -17.66
CA PRO A 422 18.75 10.70 -18.02
C PRO A 422 17.95 10.95 -19.30
N ASN A 423 17.99 10.01 -20.26
CA ASN A 423 17.35 10.11 -21.57
C ASN A 423 15.94 9.50 -21.63
N ARG A 424 15.42 8.95 -20.52
CA ARG A 424 14.12 8.30 -20.48
C ARG A 424 13.23 8.86 -19.38
N PRO A 425 12.01 9.32 -19.69
CA PRO A 425 11.07 9.74 -18.66
C PRO A 425 10.87 8.67 -17.59
N ALA A 426 10.75 9.10 -16.33
CA ALA A 426 10.35 8.20 -15.26
C ALA A 426 8.93 7.67 -15.53
N ARG A 427 8.69 6.43 -15.11
CA ARG A 427 7.39 5.77 -15.20
C ARG A 427 6.99 5.32 -13.80
N PRO A 428 6.52 6.25 -12.94
CA PRO A 428 6.02 5.88 -11.63
C PRO A 428 4.89 4.88 -11.77
N THR A 429 4.88 3.89 -10.87
CA THR A 429 3.84 2.88 -10.83
C THR A 429 2.53 3.50 -10.36
N ILE A 430 1.45 3.17 -11.07
CA ILE A 430 0.11 3.55 -10.67
C ILE A 430 -0.34 2.71 -9.47
N GLY A 431 -0.98 3.36 -8.52
CA GLY A 431 -1.83 2.71 -7.54
C GLY A 431 -3.22 3.33 -7.53
N GLY A 432 -3.91 3.15 -6.41
CA GLY A 432 -5.26 3.64 -6.19
C GLY A 432 -6.18 2.52 -5.79
N ILE A 433 -7.46 2.87 -5.76
CA ILE A 433 -8.54 1.98 -5.38
C ILE A 433 -9.58 1.94 -6.47
N ASP A 434 -9.92 0.71 -6.86
CA ASP A 434 -11.01 0.37 -7.75
C ASP A 434 -12.16 -0.21 -6.91
N LEU A 435 -13.39 0.30 -7.09
CA LEU A 435 -14.57 -0.19 -6.40
C LEU A 435 -15.19 -1.35 -7.16
N ALA A 436 -15.18 -2.54 -6.58
CA ALA A 436 -15.83 -3.72 -7.12
C ALA A 436 -17.12 -4.04 -6.35
N VAL A 437 -18.10 -4.64 -7.03
CA VAL A 437 -19.30 -5.18 -6.40
C VAL A 437 -19.10 -6.67 -6.16
N SER A 438 -19.32 -7.10 -4.92
CA SER A 438 -19.19 -8.50 -4.52
C SER A 438 -20.18 -9.40 -5.26
N ALA A 439 -19.73 -10.60 -5.64
CA ALA A 439 -20.60 -11.65 -6.16
C ALA A 439 -21.66 -12.08 -5.13
N TYR A 440 -21.37 -11.94 -3.83
CA TYR A 440 -22.23 -12.38 -2.73
C TYR A 440 -23.12 -11.28 -2.14
N SER A 441 -23.05 -10.05 -2.66
CA SER A 441 -23.94 -8.98 -2.23
C SER A 441 -25.41 -9.38 -2.43
N ARG A 442 -26.24 -9.12 -1.40
CA ARG A 442 -27.70 -9.31 -1.47
C ARG A 442 -28.42 -8.18 -2.22
N HIS A 443 -27.72 -7.09 -2.52
CA HIS A 443 -28.29 -5.90 -3.16
C HIS A 443 -27.38 -5.39 -4.30
N PRO A 444 -27.04 -6.21 -5.31
CA PRO A 444 -26.03 -5.88 -6.30
C PRO A 444 -26.35 -4.62 -7.11
N ASP A 445 -27.62 -4.40 -7.49
CA ASP A 445 -28.02 -3.21 -8.25
C ASP A 445 -27.81 -1.93 -7.44
N LEU A 446 -28.17 -1.95 -6.15
CA LEU A 446 -27.92 -0.83 -5.25
C LEU A 446 -26.43 -0.63 -4.98
N ALA A 447 -25.63 -1.71 -4.95
CA ALA A 447 -24.19 -1.64 -4.80
C ALA A 447 -23.49 -1.02 -6.03
N PHE A 448 -23.96 -1.32 -7.25
CA PHE A 448 -23.49 -0.65 -8.47
C PHE A 448 -23.81 0.85 -8.45
N ASP A 449 -25.05 1.22 -8.12
CA ASP A 449 -25.47 2.61 -7.96
C ASP A 449 -24.64 3.35 -6.91
N ALA A 450 -24.44 2.73 -5.75
CA ALA A 450 -23.66 3.29 -4.66
C ALA A 450 -22.19 3.46 -5.04
N ALA A 451 -21.58 2.50 -5.74
CA ALA A 451 -20.21 2.61 -6.22
C ALA A 451 -20.03 3.77 -7.23
N LEU A 452 -21.00 4.00 -8.12
CA LEU A 452 -21.01 5.16 -9.03
C LEU A 452 -21.18 6.48 -8.26
N CYS A 453 -22.04 6.51 -7.24
CA CYS A 453 -22.15 7.68 -6.37
C CYS A 453 -20.84 7.96 -5.63
N LEU A 454 -20.23 6.95 -5.01
CA LEU A 454 -19.00 7.09 -4.23
C LEU A 454 -17.89 7.74 -5.05
N ARG A 455 -17.74 7.38 -6.32
CA ARG A 455 -16.72 7.96 -7.21
C ARG A 455 -17.14 9.25 -7.93
N ASN A 456 -18.27 9.86 -7.58
CA ASN A 456 -18.74 11.04 -8.30
C ASN A 456 -17.76 12.23 -8.18
N ARG A 457 -18.01 13.26 -8.98
CA ARG A 457 -17.19 14.46 -9.04
C ARG A 457 -16.94 15.11 -7.66
N GLU A 458 -17.98 15.27 -6.84
CA GLU A 458 -17.88 15.94 -5.55
C GLU A 458 -17.06 15.14 -4.54
N ASN A 459 -17.28 13.83 -4.49
CA ASN A 459 -16.53 12.90 -3.63
C ASN A 459 -15.05 12.85 -4.02
N GLN A 460 -14.73 12.82 -5.32
CA GLN A 460 -13.34 12.84 -5.77
C GLN A 460 -12.64 14.18 -5.48
N LEU A 461 -13.35 15.32 -5.58
CA LEU A 461 -12.78 16.60 -5.13
C LEU A 461 -12.53 16.60 -3.62
N THR A 462 -13.47 16.12 -2.80
CA THR A 462 -13.27 16.02 -1.35
C THR A 462 -12.06 15.14 -1.03
N ALA A 463 -11.96 13.96 -1.66
CA ALA A 463 -10.85 13.03 -1.48
C ALA A 463 -9.49 13.64 -1.90
N ALA A 464 -9.46 14.42 -2.98
CA ALA A 464 -8.23 15.04 -3.46
C ALA A 464 -7.81 16.24 -2.61
N LEU A 465 -8.74 17.09 -2.18
CA LEU A 465 -8.41 18.31 -1.45
C LEU A 465 -8.14 18.06 0.04
N GLU A 466 -8.89 17.15 0.66
CA GLU A 466 -8.74 16.85 2.09
C GLU A 466 -7.80 15.66 2.34
N GLY A 467 -7.96 14.58 1.57
CA GLY A 467 -7.16 13.36 1.68
C GLY A 467 -5.92 13.34 0.80
N GLY A 468 -5.78 14.30 -0.11
CA GLY A 468 -4.70 14.34 -1.09
C GLY A 468 -4.76 13.25 -2.16
N LEU A 469 -5.86 12.49 -2.26
CA LEU A 469 -6.02 11.34 -3.16
C LEU A 469 -6.40 11.79 -4.58
N PRO A 470 -5.53 11.62 -5.59
CA PRO A 470 -5.80 12.09 -6.95
C PRO A 470 -7.12 11.58 -7.56
N PRO A 471 -7.87 12.46 -8.26
CA PRO A 471 -9.06 12.05 -8.98
C PRO A 471 -8.78 11.10 -10.15
N THR A 472 -9.75 10.25 -10.47
CA THR A 472 -9.79 9.42 -11.68
C THR A 472 -10.55 10.08 -12.83
N LEU A 473 -11.38 11.10 -12.56
CA LEU A 473 -12.08 11.86 -13.59
C LEU A 473 -11.17 12.91 -14.22
N ARG A 474 -10.92 12.81 -15.53
CA ARG A 474 -9.97 13.70 -16.25
C ARG A 474 -10.36 15.17 -16.19
N ALA A 475 -11.67 15.47 -16.25
CA ALA A 475 -12.17 16.85 -16.27
C ALA A 475 -11.84 17.62 -14.99
N LEU A 476 -11.67 16.94 -13.85
CA LEU A 476 -11.30 17.60 -12.59
C LEU A 476 -9.93 18.28 -12.66
N TYR A 477 -9.02 17.73 -13.48
CA TYR A 477 -7.69 18.31 -13.69
C TYR A 477 -7.71 19.57 -14.57
N ASP A 478 -8.84 19.96 -15.14
CA ASP A 478 -8.98 21.21 -15.91
C ASP A 478 -9.67 22.31 -15.08
N GLU A 479 -10.08 22.03 -13.84
CA GLU A 479 -10.81 22.98 -13.01
C GLU A 479 -9.87 23.96 -12.28
N PRO A 480 -10.00 25.28 -12.51
CA PRO A 480 -9.11 26.27 -11.89
C PRO A 480 -9.14 26.25 -10.36
N ALA A 481 -10.33 26.03 -9.77
CA ALA A 481 -10.49 25.95 -8.32
C ALA A 481 -9.74 24.73 -7.73
N PHE A 482 -9.77 23.59 -8.42
CA PHE A 482 -9.01 22.41 -8.03
C PHE A 482 -7.51 22.66 -8.17
N MET A 483 -7.05 23.18 -9.31
CA MET A 483 -5.63 23.46 -9.53
C MET A 483 -5.04 24.41 -8.49
N LYS A 484 -5.83 25.39 -8.01
CA LYS A 484 -5.37 26.36 -7.00
C LYS A 484 -5.05 25.68 -5.66
N GLU A 485 -5.91 24.79 -5.19
CA GLU A 485 -5.75 24.09 -3.91
C GLU A 485 -4.88 22.82 -4.03
N TYR A 486 -4.75 22.29 -5.26
CA TYR A 486 -3.94 21.13 -5.62
C TYR A 486 -2.90 21.52 -6.70
N PRO A 487 -1.88 22.33 -6.34
CA PRO A 487 -1.02 23.04 -7.28
C PRO A 487 -0.09 22.14 -8.11
N PHE A 488 0.06 20.88 -7.72
CA PHE A 488 0.83 19.84 -8.41
C PHE A 488 -0.04 18.92 -9.28
N SER A 489 -1.31 19.30 -9.51
CA SER A 489 -2.28 18.56 -10.33
C SER A 489 -1.76 18.23 -11.73
N ARG A 490 -0.99 19.13 -12.36
CA ARG A 490 -0.41 18.92 -13.70
C ARG A 490 0.65 17.82 -13.69
N GLU A 491 1.55 17.84 -12.71
CA GLU A 491 2.57 16.80 -12.55
C GLU A 491 1.94 15.44 -12.22
N VAL A 492 0.91 15.43 -11.38
CA VAL A 492 0.14 14.21 -11.08
C VAL A 492 -0.54 13.67 -12.33
N LEU A 493 -1.24 14.51 -13.10
CA LEU A 493 -1.89 14.08 -14.33
C LEU A 493 -0.88 13.51 -15.32
N ALA A 494 0.24 14.19 -15.54
CA ALA A 494 1.30 13.72 -16.43
C ALA A 494 1.89 12.38 -15.95
N ALA A 495 2.10 12.23 -14.63
CA ALA A 495 2.54 10.97 -14.05
C ALA A 495 1.53 9.85 -14.27
N LEU A 496 0.22 10.10 -14.07
CA LEU A 496 -0.86 9.13 -14.26
C LEU A 496 -1.04 8.71 -15.72
N GLU A 497 -0.90 9.63 -16.66
CA GLU A 497 -1.01 9.33 -18.10
C GLU A 497 0.16 8.48 -18.62
N ALA A 498 1.35 8.65 -18.03
CA ALA A 498 2.57 7.92 -18.37
C ALA A 498 2.85 6.68 -17.48
N ALA A 499 2.08 6.51 -16.41
CA ALA A 499 2.34 5.55 -15.34
C ALA A 499 2.54 4.13 -15.85
N SER A 500 3.43 3.40 -15.18
CA SER A 500 3.52 1.95 -15.35
C SER A 500 2.42 1.26 -14.57
N VAL A 501 1.92 0.16 -15.12
CA VAL A 501 0.98 -0.73 -14.41
C VAL A 501 1.78 -1.94 -13.95
N ARG A 502 1.54 -2.39 -12.71
CA ARG A 502 2.05 -3.67 -12.20
C ARG A 502 1.51 -4.83 -13.06
N PRO A 503 2.17 -6.01 -13.09
CA PRO A 503 1.70 -7.14 -13.87
C PRO A 503 0.23 -7.49 -13.61
N ILE A 504 -0.60 -7.50 -14.66
CA ILE A 504 -2.02 -7.86 -14.57
C ILE A 504 -2.13 -9.37 -14.73
N THR A 505 -2.21 -10.09 -13.61
CA THR A 505 -2.32 -11.54 -13.58
C THR A 505 -3.02 -12.00 -12.30
N PRO A 506 -3.80 -13.11 -12.32
CA PRO A 506 -4.44 -13.65 -11.13
C PRO A 506 -3.44 -14.08 -10.04
N VAL A 507 -2.18 -14.33 -10.40
CA VAL A 507 -1.11 -14.71 -9.46
C VAL A 507 -0.23 -13.51 -9.07
N TYR A 508 -0.72 -12.28 -9.17
CA TYR A 508 0.10 -11.09 -8.89
C TYR A 508 0.70 -11.10 -7.47
N GLN A 509 -0.07 -11.56 -6.47
CA GLN A 509 0.43 -11.59 -5.10
C GLN A 509 1.71 -12.43 -4.97
N ASN A 510 1.79 -13.54 -5.71
CA ASN A 510 2.96 -14.40 -5.75
C ASN A 510 4.18 -13.66 -6.32
N VAL A 511 3.98 -12.89 -7.39
CA VAL A 511 5.00 -12.04 -8.00
C VAL A 511 5.48 -10.98 -7.00
N SER A 512 4.55 -10.32 -6.30
CA SER A 512 4.91 -9.29 -5.32
C SER A 512 5.67 -9.84 -4.12
N ILE A 513 5.28 -11.01 -3.60
CA ILE A 513 6.01 -11.63 -2.49
C ILE A 513 7.41 -12.05 -2.93
N ALA A 514 7.57 -12.65 -4.11
CA ALA A 514 8.89 -13.01 -4.64
C ALA A 514 9.84 -11.79 -4.73
N VAL A 515 9.32 -10.65 -5.19
CA VAL A 515 10.07 -9.39 -5.26
C VAL A 515 10.37 -8.84 -3.86
N SER A 516 9.34 -8.60 -3.04
CA SER A 516 9.47 -7.93 -1.75
C SER A 516 10.34 -8.73 -0.77
N HIS A 517 10.19 -10.05 -0.74
CA HIS A 517 11.01 -10.93 0.09
C HIS A 517 12.47 -10.96 -0.38
N THR A 518 12.73 -11.10 -1.68
CA THR A 518 14.09 -11.23 -2.21
C THR A 518 14.91 -9.93 -2.12
N LEU A 519 14.24 -8.78 -2.20
CA LEU A 519 14.89 -7.47 -2.16
C LEU A 519 14.92 -6.85 -0.76
N SER A 520 14.37 -7.52 0.26
CA SER A 520 14.43 -7.09 1.66
C SER A 520 15.51 -7.86 2.46
N PRO A 521 16.29 -7.19 3.33
CA PRO A 521 16.43 -5.73 3.42
C PRO A 521 17.19 -5.18 2.19
N PRO A 522 16.89 -3.94 1.72
CA PRO A 522 17.52 -3.38 0.52
C PRO A 522 19.06 -3.34 0.52
N ALA A 523 19.69 -3.16 1.68
CA ALA A 523 21.16 -3.19 1.79
C ALA A 523 21.78 -4.56 1.47
N GLY A 524 20.99 -5.64 1.58
CA GLY A 524 21.40 -7.02 1.27
C GLY A 524 21.33 -7.38 -0.21
N ILE A 525 20.73 -6.53 -1.05
CA ILE A 525 20.52 -6.80 -2.48
C ILE A 525 21.87 -7.07 -3.19
N LYS A 526 21.90 -8.18 -3.94
CA LYS A 526 22.97 -8.53 -4.87
C LYS A 526 22.38 -8.51 -6.27
N PRO A 527 22.50 -7.40 -7.03
CA PRO A 527 21.60 -7.10 -8.15
C PRO A 527 21.37 -8.26 -9.14
N GLU A 528 22.43 -8.86 -9.68
CA GLU A 528 22.32 -9.98 -10.61
C GLU A 528 21.69 -11.23 -9.98
N SER A 529 22.19 -11.69 -8.83
CA SER A 529 21.69 -12.92 -8.20
C SER A 529 20.28 -12.74 -7.64
N SER A 530 19.97 -11.59 -7.03
CA SER A 530 18.63 -11.28 -6.52
C SER A 530 17.62 -11.24 -7.66
N VAL A 531 17.95 -10.62 -8.80
CA VAL A 531 17.07 -10.59 -9.97
C VAL A 531 16.87 -11.99 -10.56
N ASN A 532 17.92 -12.82 -10.60
CA ASN A 532 17.79 -14.21 -11.03
C ASN A 532 16.88 -15.03 -10.09
N THR A 533 17.02 -14.88 -8.77
CA THR A 533 16.14 -15.53 -7.79
C THR A 533 14.68 -15.10 -7.96
N ILE A 534 14.41 -13.80 -8.16
CA ILE A 534 13.05 -13.33 -8.43
C ILE A 534 12.51 -13.96 -9.73
N ARG A 535 13.34 -14.06 -10.77
CA ARG A 535 12.96 -14.67 -12.05
C ARG A 535 12.51 -16.12 -11.86
N GLU A 536 13.31 -16.92 -11.15
CA GLU A 536 13.03 -18.32 -10.85
C GLU A 536 11.75 -18.47 -10.03
N GLN A 537 11.60 -17.69 -8.95
CA GLN A 537 10.40 -17.74 -8.10
C GLN A 537 9.11 -17.35 -8.84
N ILE A 538 9.19 -16.36 -9.72
CA ILE A 538 8.04 -15.95 -10.55
C ILE A 538 7.70 -17.04 -11.57
N ASP A 539 8.71 -17.65 -12.20
CA ASP A 539 8.51 -18.72 -13.18
C ASP A 539 7.80 -19.93 -12.54
N ASP A 540 8.26 -20.32 -11.34
CA ASP A 540 7.60 -21.37 -10.55
C ASP A 540 6.18 -20.96 -10.15
N ALA A 541 5.96 -19.73 -9.69
CA ALA A 541 4.63 -19.23 -9.35
C ALA A 541 3.65 -19.24 -10.54
N LEU A 542 4.11 -18.91 -11.74
CA LEU A 542 3.31 -18.96 -12.97
C LEU A 542 2.98 -20.41 -13.38
N ARG A 543 3.88 -21.35 -13.09
CA ARG A 543 3.64 -22.80 -13.25
C ARG A 543 2.84 -23.44 -12.11
N SER A 544 2.48 -22.67 -11.07
CA SER A 544 1.88 -23.20 -9.82
C SER A 544 2.77 -24.24 -9.11
N GLU A 545 4.08 -24.05 -9.18
CA GLU A 545 5.11 -24.87 -8.55
C GLU A 545 5.73 -24.14 -7.34
N GLY A 546 6.20 -24.91 -6.35
CA GLY A 546 6.91 -24.39 -5.19
C GLY A 546 6.04 -23.76 -4.09
N VAL A 547 6.71 -23.19 -3.09
CA VAL A 547 6.09 -22.42 -1.99
C VAL A 547 6.72 -21.05 -1.99
N ILE A 548 5.88 -20.03 -1.90
CA ILE A 548 6.31 -18.63 -1.86
C ILE A 548 6.47 -18.23 -0.38
N PRO A 549 7.58 -17.55 -0.02
CA PRO A 549 7.96 -17.28 1.37
C PRO A 549 6.92 -16.56 2.22
#